data_AF-A0A0B1P0M4-F1
#
_entry.id   AF-A0A0B1P0M4-F1
#
_cell.length_a   1.000
_cell.length_b   1.000
_cell.length_c   1.000
_cell.angle_alpha   90.00
_cell.angle_beta   90.00
_cell.angle_gamma   90.00
#
_symmetry.space_group_name_H-M   'P 1'
#
loop_
_entity.id
_entity.type
_entity.pdbx_description
1 polymer ?
#
loop_
_entity_poly.entity_id
_entity_poly.type
_entity_poly.pdbx_seq_one_letter_code
_entity_poly.pdbx_strand_id
1 'polypeptide(L)'
;MNPGQFKIPVDKLTKANWRQVLTDLRLWLESKGIFYVCLNEKEYYCSKRNYQSRVPTEIEILTSTVAALQLEKNGKADVLSGTKDHNEVLNHERSIQWDKDASAVIFWLRQCCTNDIDVIEEQGTPKKAWDALYQKYSKVKAGELRQLEREITSFDRSSQAPGKSPEDCFAYLKVLRRRFLLLKPEKKESLNDENLFGYLLDGLSELEWKLTKDTLDAQPKYIM
;
A
#
# COMPACT_ATOMS: atom_id res chain seq x y z
N MET A 1 -32.58 -17.25 -18.47
CA MET A 1 -31.22 -16.78 -18.11
C MET A 1 -30.74 -15.90 -19.25
N ASN A 2 -30.50 -14.60 -19.02
CA ASN A 2 -30.04 -13.69 -20.08
C ASN A 2 -28.55 -13.93 -20.38
N PRO A 3 -28.16 -14.17 -21.64
CA PRO A 3 -26.76 -14.18 -22.03
C PRO A 3 -26.27 -12.73 -22.08
N GLY A 4 -25.16 -12.41 -21.40
CA GLY A 4 -24.36 -11.22 -21.73
C GLY A 4 -24.19 -10.12 -20.68
N GLN A 5 -24.53 -10.31 -19.40
CA GLN A 5 -24.06 -9.39 -18.36
C GLN A 5 -22.75 -9.89 -17.76
N PHE A 6 -21.63 -9.33 -18.22
CA PHE A 6 -20.35 -9.46 -17.55
C PHE A 6 -20.49 -8.91 -16.13
N LYS A 7 -20.34 -9.78 -15.13
CA LYS A 7 -20.38 -9.36 -13.73
C LYS A 7 -19.07 -8.67 -13.40
N ILE A 8 -19.13 -7.37 -13.13
CA ILE A 8 -17.97 -6.58 -12.69
C ILE A 8 -17.50 -7.16 -11.36
N PRO A 9 -16.18 -7.39 -11.17
CA PRO A 9 -15.65 -8.06 -9.98
C PRO A 9 -15.79 -7.21 -8.72
N VAL A 10 -15.87 -5.89 -8.88
CA VAL A 10 -15.97 -4.90 -7.81
C VAL A 10 -16.97 -3.81 -8.16
N ASP A 11 -17.40 -3.05 -7.16
CA ASP A 11 -18.20 -1.85 -7.38
C ASP A 11 -17.44 -0.81 -8.21
N LYS A 12 -18.19 0.11 -8.83
CA LYS A 12 -17.59 1.22 -9.57
C LYS A 12 -16.75 2.10 -8.65
N LEU A 13 -15.59 2.50 -9.16
CA LEU A 13 -14.66 3.37 -8.45
C LEU A 13 -15.27 4.77 -8.26
N THR A 14 -15.30 5.20 -7.00
CA THR A 14 -15.69 6.56 -6.59
C THR A 14 -14.71 7.06 -5.54
N LYS A 15 -14.72 8.37 -5.29
CA LYS A 15 -13.93 8.97 -4.20
C LYS A 15 -14.30 8.44 -2.81
N ALA A 16 -15.50 7.92 -2.60
CA ALA A 16 -15.94 7.43 -1.29
C ALA A 16 -15.49 5.98 -1.01
N ASN A 17 -15.42 5.15 -2.05
CA ASN A 17 -15.14 3.71 -1.92
C ASN A 17 -13.77 3.30 -2.51
N TRP A 18 -12.93 4.25 -2.94
CA TRP A 18 -11.71 3.95 -3.71
C TRP A 18 -10.78 2.94 -3.06
N ARG A 19 -10.62 3.00 -1.74
CA ARG A 19 -9.76 2.07 -0.99
C ARG A 19 -10.27 0.64 -1.09
N GLN A 20 -11.57 0.47 -0.84
CA GLN A 20 -12.20 -0.85 -0.88
C GLN A 20 -12.16 -1.40 -2.30
N VAL A 21 -12.58 -0.60 -3.29
CA VAL A 21 -12.60 -1.00 -4.70
C VAL A 21 -11.21 -1.36 -5.22
N LEU A 22 -10.18 -0.54 -4.97
CA LEU A 22 -8.81 -0.86 -5.40
C LEU A 22 -8.23 -2.06 -4.65
N THR A 23 -8.56 -2.25 -3.37
CA THR A 23 -8.10 -3.42 -2.61
C THR A 23 -8.75 -4.70 -3.13
N ASP A 24 -10.07 -4.70 -3.31
CA ASP A 24 -10.81 -5.86 -3.82
C ASP A 24 -10.42 -6.18 -5.26
N LEU A 25 -10.19 -5.16 -6.09
CA LEU A 25 -9.74 -5.34 -7.46
C LEU A 25 -8.34 -5.95 -7.48
N ARG A 26 -7.43 -5.47 -6.62
CA ARG A 26 -6.11 -6.08 -6.45
C ARG A 26 -6.22 -7.55 -6.06
N LEU A 27 -6.97 -7.87 -5.00
CA LEU A 27 -7.14 -9.25 -4.53
C LEU A 27 -7.75 -10.14 -5.62
N TRP A 28 -8.71 -9.62 -6.37
CA TRP A 28 -9.30 -10.33 -7.50
C TRP A 28 -8.28 -10.60 -8.61
N LEU A 29 -7.48 -9.61 -9.00
CA LEU A 29 -6.41 -9.77 -10.00
C LEU A 29 -5.29 -10.72 -9.52
N GLU A 30 -4.97 -10.70 -8.22
CA GLU A 30 -4.03 -11.63 -7.60
C GLU A 30 -4.58 -13.06 -7.63
N SER A 31 -5.88 -13.25 -7.35
CA SER A 31 -6.54 -14.57 -7.46
C SER A 31 -6.53 -15.14 -8.89
N LYS A 32 -6.43 -14.27 -9.90
CA LYS A 32 -6.28 -14.63 -11.31
C LYS A 32 -4.82 -14.80 -11.74
N GLY A 33 -3.86 -14.50 -10.87
CA GLY A 33 -2.43 -14.58 -11.16
C GLY A 33 -1.94 -13.50 -12.14
N ILE A 34 -2.70 -12.44 -12.39
CA ILE A 34 -2.38 -11.42 -13.40
C ILE A 34 -1.94 -10.08 -12.80
N PHE A 35 -2.06 -9.89 -11.48
CA PHE A 35 -1.68 -8.62 -10.83
C PHE A 35 -0.18 -8.26 -10.98
N TYR A 36 0.68 -9.22 -11.30
CA TYR A 36 2.11 -8.98 -11.47
C TYR A 36 2.43 -7.94 -12.57
N VAL A 37 1.54 -7.73 -13.55
CA VAL A 37 1.68 -6.70 -14.60
C VAL A 37 1.42 -5.29 -14.08
N CYS A 38 0.74 -5.14 -12.93
CA CYS A 38 0.65 -3.87 -12.20
C CYS A 38 1.92 -3.57 -11.39
N LEU A 39 2.78 -4.56 -11.17
CA LEU A 39 3.99 -4.42 -10.35
C LEU A 39 5.26 -4.26 -11.22
N ASN A 40 5.31 -4.94 -12.36
CA ASN A 40 6.49 -5.07 -13.20
C ASN A 40 6.26 -4.51 -14.60
N GLU A 41 7.22 -3.72 -15.07
CA GLU A 41 7.29 -3.35 -16.49
C GLU A 41 7.64 -4.58 -17.34
N LYS A 42 7.19 -4.58 -18.60
CA LYS A 42 7.35 -5.71 -19.52
C LYS A 42 8.80 -6.15 -19.67
N GLU A 43 9.70 -5.19 -19.85
CA GLU A 43 11.15 -5.42 -20.02
C GLU A 43 11.73 -6.17 -18.82
N TYR A 44 11.39 -5.72 -17.61
CA TYR A 44 11.85 -6.35 -16.36
C TYR A 44 11.37 -7.80 -16.23
N TYR A 45 10.09 -8.06 -16.52
CA TYR A 45 9.50 -9.40 -16.47
C TYR A 45 10.08 -10.36 -17.52
N CYS A 46 10.37 -9.84 -18.72
CA CYS A 46 10.86 -10.63 -19.84
C CYS A 46 12.39 -10.84 -19.82
N SER A 47 13.11 -10.10 -18.99
CA SER A 47 14.57 -10.22 -18.86
C SER A 47 15.00 -11.59 -18.30
N LYS A 48 15.96 -12.24 -18.98
CA LYS A 48 16.50 -13.55 -18.57
C LYS A 48 17.39 -13.50 -17.32
N ARG A 49 17.91 -12.32 -16.97
CA ARG A 49 18.83 -12.11 -15.82
C ARG A 49 18.21 -12.52 -14.49
N ASN A 50 16.89 -12.40 -14.35
CA ASN A 50 16.19 -12.64 -13.08
C ASN A 50 15.80 -14.11 -12.83
N TYR A 51 16.23 -15.05 -13.68
CA TYR A 51 15.84 -16.48 -13.54
C TYR A 51 16.99 -17.47 -13.38
N GLN A 52 18.24 -17.00 -13.25
CA GLN A 52 19.33 -17.83 -12.73
C GLN A 52 19.55 -17.60 -11.23
N SER A 53 18.47 -17.54 -10.45
CA SER A 53 18.59 -17.79 -9.00
C SER A 53 18.73 -19.30 -8.75
N ARG A 54 19.74 -19.93 -9.34
CA ARG A 54 20.35 -21.07 -8.67
C ARG A 54 21.32 -20.44 -7.67
N VAL A 55 21.17 -20.79 -6.39
CA VAL A 55 22.21 -20.48 -5.40
C VAL A 55 23.52 -20.99 -5.99
N PRO A 56 24.53 -20.13 -6.24
CA PRO A 56 25.80 -20.59 -6.77
C PRO A 56 26.33 -21.70 -5.87
N THR A 57 26.64 -22.84 -6.46
CA THR A 57 27.22 -23.95 -5.71
C THR A 57 28.56 -23.47 -5.14
N GLU A 58 28.99 -23.91 -3.96
CA GLU A 58 30.27 -23.49 -3.36
C GLU A 58 31.45 -23.65 -4.33
N ILE A 59 31.38 -24.64 -5.22
CA ILE A 59 32.36 -24.88 -6.29
C ILE A 59 32.41 -23.73 -7.30
N GLU A 60 31.26 -23.16 -7.68
CA GLU A 60 31.18 -22.03 -8.63
C GLU A 60 31.69 -20.73 -7.98
N ILE A 61 31.40 -20.55 -6.69
CA ILE A 61 31.96 -19.45 -5.88
C ILE A 61 33.48 -19.60 -5.77
N LEU A 62 33.97 -20.79 -5.43
CA LEU A 62 35.41 -21.08 -5.36
C LEU A 62 36.09 -20.89 -6.70
N THR A 63 35.49 -21.35 -7.80
CA THR A 63 36.06 -21.23 -9.15
C THR A 63 36.15 -19.78 -9.60
N SER A 64 35.09 -18.98 -9.35
CA SER A 64 35.09 -17.55 -9.64
C SER A 64 36.08 -16.76 -8.77
N THR A 65 36.21 -17.13 -7.49
CA THR A 65 37.19 -16.50 -6.58
C THR A 65 38.63 -16.84 -6.98
N VAL A 66 38.92 -18.09 -7.35
CA VAL A 66 40.24 -18.52 -7.84
C VAL A 66 40.58 -17.84 -9.17
N ALA A 67 39.61 -17.70 -10.08
CA ALA A 67 39.82 -16.99 -11.34
C ALA A 67 40.10 -15.49 -11.13
N ALA A 68 39.39 -14.84 -10.19
CA ALA A 68 39.63 -13.44 -9.83
C ALA A 68 41.03 -13.24 -9.21
N LEU A 69 41.46 -14.14 -8.32
CA LEU A 69 42.80 -14.11 -7.72
C LEU A 69 43.91 -14.36 -8.76
N GLN A 70 43.64 -15.17 -9.79
CA GLN A 70 44.59 -15.38 -10.90
C GLN A 70 44.69 -14.17 -11.83
N LEU A 71 43.60 -13.42 -12.01
CA LEU A 71 43.58 -12.15 -12.74
C LEU A 71 44.33 -11.04 -12.00
N GLU A 72 44.23 -10.97 -10.68
CA GLU A 72 45.02 -10.01 -9.88
C GLU A 72 46.52 -10.36 -9.84
N LYS A 73 46.86 -11.65 -9.91
CA LYS A 73 48.26 -12.12 -9.89
C LYS A 73 48.98 -11.92 -11.22
N ASN A 74 48.24 -11.95 -12.34
CA ASN A 74 48.79 -11.72 -13.68
C ASN A 74 48.40 -10.34 -14.18
N GLY A 75 48.97 -9.30 -13.57
CA GLY A 75 48.85 -7.93 -14.02
C GLY A 75 49.34 -7.75 -15.45
N LYS A 76 48.41 -7.83 -16.40
CA LYS A 76 48.39 -7.08 -17.67
C LYS A 76 46.93 -6.85 -18.04
N ALA A 77 46.50 -5.61 -17.86
CA ALA A 77 45.38 -5.05 -18.59
C ALA A 77 45.75 -5.11 -20.08
N ASP A 78 45.16 -6.05 -20.80
CA ASP A 78 44.95 -5.89 -22.22
C ASP A 78 43.46 -5.99 -22.51
N VAL A 79 43.01 -4.94 -23.16
CA VAL A 79 41.65 -4.67 -23.61
C VAL A 79 41.16 -5.86 -24.44
N LEU A 80 40.21 -6.61 -23.89
CA LEU A 80 39.17 -7.24 -24.70
C LEU A 80 37.92 -6.37 -24.59
N SER A 81 37.97 -5.21 -25.26
CA SER A 81 36.80 -4.62 -25.89
C SER A 81 36.36 -5.58 -27.01
N GLY A 82 35.76 -6.69 -26.61
CA GLY A 82 35.14 -7.67 -27.47
C GLY A 82 33.64 -7.66 -27.20
N THR A 83 32.96 -6.78 -27.90
CA THR A 83 31.56 -6.93 -28.36
C THR A 83 30.92 -8.29 -28.02
N LYS A 84 30.08 -8.28 -26.98
CA LYS A 84 28.78 -8.97 -26.96
C LYS A 84 27.86 -7.98 -26.24
N ASP A 85 27.06 -7.19 -26.94
CA ASP A 85 25.80 -7.68 -27.51
C ASP A 85 25.31 -8.93 -26.79
N HIS A 86 25.20 -8.86 -25.47
CA HIS A 86 24.09 -9.53 -24.83
C HIS A 86 22.86 -8.75 -25.26
N ASN A 87 22.39 -9.01 -26.49
CA ASN A 87 20.99 -8.93 -26.82
C ASN A 87 20.29 -9.46 -25.57
N GLU A 88 19.59 -8.60 -24.84
CA GLU A 88 18.63 -9.04 -23.85
C GLU A 88 17.68 -9.91 -24.65
N VAL A 89 17.93 -11.22 -24.66
CA VAL A 89 17.07 -12.17 -25.35
C VAL A 89 15.83 -12.23 -24.49
N LEU A 90 14.93 -11.26 -24.71
CA LEU A 90 13.62 -11.18 -24.10
C LEU A 90 12.95 -12.52 -24.34
N ASN A 91 12.45 -13.13 -23.28
CA ASN A 91 11.72 -14.37 -23.41
C ASN A 91 10.41 -14.07 -24.15
N HIS A 92 10.32 -14.48 -25.42
CA HIS A 92 9.16 -14.20 -26.28
C HIS A 92 7.86 -14.80 -25.72
N GLU A 93 7.89 -16.00 -25.13
CA GLU A 93 6.72 -16.61 -24.50
C GLU A 93 6.23 -15.77 -23.31
N ARG A 94 7.17 -15.28 -22.48
CA ARG A 94 6.85 -14.34 -21.39
C ARG A 94 6.32 -13.02 -21.89
N SER A 95 6.86 -12.50 -22.99
CA SER A 95 6.35 -11.29 -23.62
C SER A 95 4.90 -11.45 -24.03
N ILE A 96 4.56 -12.56 -24.69
CA ILE A 96 3.18 -12.87 -25.12
C ILE A 96 2.25 -13.01 -23.91
N GLN A 97 2.70 -13.73 -22.87
CA GLN A 97 1.91 -13.87 -21.65
C GLN A 97 1.68 -12.52 -20.96
N TRP A 98 2.72 -11.69 -20.86
CA TRP A 98 2.61 -10.36 -20.29
C TRP A 98 1.64 -9.49 -21.09
N ASP A 99 1.70 -9.49 -22.43
CA ASP A 99 0.79 -8.70 -23.27
C ASP A 99 -0.68 -9.11 -23.10
N LYS A 100 -0.94 -10.43 -22.99
CA LYS A 100 -2.27 -10.97 -22.73
C LYS A 100 -2.80 -10.53 -21.37
N ASP A 101 -2.00 -10.67 -20.32
CA ASP A 101 -2.41 -10.34 -18.96
C ASP A 101 -2.53 -8.82 -18.77
N ALA A 102 -1.63 -8.04 -19.39
CA ALA A 102 -1.71 -6.58 -19.42
C ALA A 102 -3.02 -6.10 -20.06
N SER A 103 -3.40 -6.69 -21.20
CA SER A 103 -4.66 -6.37 -21.88
C SER A 103 -5.87 -6.71 -20.99
N ALA A 104 -5.84 -7.86 -20.31
CA ALA A 104 -6.89 -8.25 -19.38
C ALA A 104 -7.00 -7.26 -18.20
N VAL A 105 -5.88 -6.85 -17.61
CA VAL A 105 -5.87 -5.87 -16.52
C VAL A 105 -6.41 -4.52 -16.98
N ILE A 106 -5.96 -4.00 -18.12
CA ILE A 106 -6.46 -2.72 -18.67
C ILE A 106 -7.98 -2.80 -18.92
N PHE A 107 -8.47 -3.92 -19.46
CA PHE A 107 -9.90 -4.14 -19.63
C PHE A 107 -10.65 -4.03 -18.30
N TRP A 108 -10.18 -4.74 -17.26
CA TRP A 108 -10.84 -4.68 -15.94
C TRP A 108 -10.75 -3.31 -15.30
N LEU A 109 -9.62 -2.61 -15.42
CA LEU A 109 -9.50 -1.24 -14.95
C LEU A 109 -10.52 -0.32 -15.62
N ARG A 110 -10.75 -0.44 -16.94
CA ARG A 110 -11.78 0.34 -17.65
C ARG A 110 -13.20 0.02 -17.15
N GLN A 111 -13.50 -1.24 -16.88
CA GLN A 111 -14.82 -1.65 -16.38
C GLN A 111 -15.08 -1.16 -14.95
N CYS A 112 -14.05 -1.17 -14.10
CA CYS A 112 -14.18 -0.78 -12.69
C CYS A 112 -14.05 0.74 -12.49
N CYS A 113 -13.28 1.42 -13.35
CA CYS A 113 -12.92 2.84 -13.23
C CYS A 113 -13.46 3.65 -14.41
N THR A 114 -14.77 3.57 -14.66
CA THR A 114 -15.41 4.17 -15.86
C THR A 114 -15.24 5.69 -15.96
N ASN A 115 -14.97 6.37 -14.85
CA ASN A 115 -14.77 7.83 -14.79
C ASN A 115 -13.32 8.26 -15.06
N ASP A 116 -12.40 7.29 -15.21
CA ASP A 116 -10.95 7.52 -15.29
C ASP A 116 -10.34 6.82 -16.52
N ILE A 117 -11.13 6.62 -17.57
CA ILE A 117 -10.69 5.95 -18.81
C ILE A 117 -9.58 6.76 -19.48
N ASP A 118 -9.70 8.09 -19.47
CA ASP A 118 -8.67 9.03 -19.92
C ASP A 118 -7.34 8.79 -19.20
N VAL A 119 -7.37 8.69 -17.87
CA VAL A 119 -6.19 8.41 -17.05
C VAL A 119 -5.61 7.04 -17.39
N ILE A 120 -6.44 6.02 -17.67
CA ILE A 120 -5.93 4.69 -18.02
C ILE A 120 -5.27 4.70 -19.40
N GLU A 121 -5.84 5.41 -20.38
CA GLU A 121 -5.34 5.47 -21.76
C GLU A 121 -4.04 6.26 -21.90
N GLU A 122 -3.89 7.35 -21.16
CA GLU A 122 -2.68 8.19 -21.19
C GLU A 122 -1.42 7.48 -20.67
N GLN A 123 -1.57 6.51 -19.77
CA GLN A 123 -0.43 5.91 -19.04
C GLN A 123 0.28 4.80 -19.83
N GLY A 124 -0.38 4.20 -20.82
CA GLY A 124 0.19 3.20 -21.73
C GLY A 124 0.51 1.82 -21.14
N THR A 125 0.80 1.70 -19.84
CA THR A 125 1.07 0.41 -19.16
C THR A 125 0.13 0.16 -17.97
N PRO A 126 -0.20 -1.11 -17.65
CA PRO A 126 -1.07 -1.42 -16.50
C PRO A 126 -0.50 -0.93 -15.17
N LYS A 127 0.82 -0.99 -14.99
CA LYS A 127 1.51 -0.46 -13.82
C LYS A 127 1.29 1.04 -13.66
N LYS A 128 1.59 1.82 -14.70
CA LYS A 128 1.42 3.27 -14.65
C LYS A 128 -0.04 3.67 -14.48
N ALA A 129 -0.97 2.97 -15.14
CA ALA A 129 -2.39 3.18 -14.95
C ALA A 129 -2.83 2.90 -13.50
N TRP A 130 -2.38 1.79 -12.93
CA TRP A 130 -2.63 1.43 -11.53
C TRP A 130 -2.09 2.49 -10.56
N ASP A 131 -0.83 2.88 -10.73
CA ASP A 131 -0.17 3.87 -9.87
C ASP A 131 -0.83 5.24 -9.99
N ALA A 132 -1.22 5.66 -11.21
CA ALA A 132 -1.91 6.92 -11.45
C ALA A 132 -3.30 6.96 -10.80
N LEU A 133 -4.08 5.87 -10.93
CA LEU A 133 -5.37 5.73 -10.24
C LEU A 133 -5.17 5.76 -8.74
N TYR A 134 -4.22 4.98 -8.22
CA TYR A 134 -3.93 4.96 -6.81
C TYR A 134 -3.53 6.35 -6.30
N GLN A 135 -2.65 7.08 -7.00
CA GLN A 135 -2.27 8.44 -6.65
C GLN A 135 -3.44 9.44 -6.72
N LYS A 136 -4.27 9.38 -7.77
CA LYS A 136 -5.42 10.28 -7.97
C LYS A 136 -6.39 10.20 -6.79
N TYR A 137 -6.67 8.98 -6.33
CA TYR A 137 -7.64 8.71 -5.28
C TYR A 137 -7.05 8.71 -3.86
N SER A 138 -5.76 8.38 -3.71
CA SER A 138 -5.05 8.47 -2.43
C SER A 138 -4.65 9.88 -2.04
N LYS A 139 -4.75 10.86 -2.95
CA LYS A 139 -4.59 12.29 -2.62
C LYS A 139 -5.63 12.71 -1.59
N VAL A 140 -5.20 12.65 -0.34
CA VAL A 140 -5.94 13.15 0.82
C VAL A 140 -6.05 14.65 0.69
N LYS A 141 -7.26 15.20 0.71
CA LYS A 141 -7.41 16.65 0.83
C LYS A 141 -6.81 17.06 2.18
N ALA A 142 -5.90 18.02 2.17
CA ALA A 142 -5.32 18.56 3.41
C ALA A 142 -6.40 19.01 4.40
N GLY A 143 -7.56 19.47 3.91
CA GLY A 143 -8.73 19.80 4.72
C GLY A 143 -9.31 18.59 5.48
N GLU A 144 -9.49 17.45 4.81
CA GLU A 144 -10.00 16.22 5.43
C GLU A 144 -9.00 15.66 6.46
N LEU A 145 -7.70 15.75 6.17
CA LEU A 145 -6.66 15.36 7.12
C LEU A 145 -6.69 16.25 8.38
N ARG A 146 -6.75 17.57 8.21
CA ARG A 146 -6.83 18.53 9.32
C ARG A 146 -8.12 18.37 10.11
N GLN A 147 -9.22 18.02 9.43
CA GLN A 147 -10.49 17.75 10.10
C GLN A 147 -10.38 16.50 10.97
N LEU A 148 -9.85 15.39 10.45
CA LEU A 148 -9.63 14.18 11.23
C LEU A 148 -8.66 14.41 12.40
N GLU A 149 -7.59 15.18 12.18
CA GLU A 149 -6.66 15.55 13.25
C GLU A 149 -7.38 16.34 14.36
N ARG A 150 -8.16 17.36 13.99
CA ARG A 150 -8.96 18.14 14.95
C ARG A 150 -10.00 17.28 15.67
N GLU A 151 -10.72 16.43 14.96
CA GLU A 151 -11.71 15.53 15.57
C GLU A 151 -11.10 14.59 16.62
N ILE A 152 -9.79 14.31 16.53
CA ILE A 152 -9.04 13.55 17.53
C ILE A 152 -8.51 14.46 18.64
N THR A 153 -7.80 15.56 18.29
CA THR A 153 -7.05 16.37 19.27
C THR A 153 -7.93 17.32 20.08
N SER A 154 -9.04 17.78 19.49
CA SER A 154 -10.05 18.61 20.17
C SER A 154 -11.34 17.81 20.29
N PHE A 155 -11.23 16.58 20.79
CA PHE A 155 -12.37 15.73 20.99
C PHE A 155 -13.31 16.38 22.01
N ASP A 156 -14.59 16.48 21.66
CA ASP A 156 -15.64 16.96 22.54
C ASP A 156 -16.79 15.96 22.50
N ARG A 157 -17.01 15.30 23.63
CA ARG A 157 -18.05 14.30 23.79
C ARG A 157 -19.44 14.88 23.56
N SER A 158 -19.68 16.13 23.96
CA SER A 158 -21.00 16.76 23.88
C SER A 158 -21.44 16.97 22.43
N SER A 159 -20.50 17.24 21.53
CA SER A 159 -20.76 17.42 20.10
C SER A 159 -20.56 16.14 19.26
N GLN A 160 -19.53 15.33 19.55
CA GLN A 160 -19.16 14.20 18.70
C GLN A 160 -19.77 12.86 19.13
N ALA A 161 -20.09 12.69 20.42
CA ALA A 161 -20.61 11.43 20.95
C ALA A 161 -21.60 11.65 22.11
N PRO A 162 -22.70 12.41 21.91
CA PRO A 162 -23.62 12.75 22.98
C PRO A 162 -24.29 11.49 23.55
N GLY A 163 -24.28 11.36 24.87
CA GLY A 163 -24.91 10.24 25.60
C GLY A 163 -24.21 8.89 25.47
N LYS A 164 -23.02 8.83 24.85
CA LYS A 164 -22.20 7.60 24.76
C LYS A 164 -21.40 7.37 26.03
N SER A 165 -21.07 6.11 26.36
CA SER A 165 -20.19 5.83 27.50
C SER A 165 -18.73 6.23 27.20
N PRO A 166 -17.88 6.42 28.22
CA PRO A 166 -16.44 6.68 28.00
C PRO A 166 -15.76 5.60 27.14
N GLU A 167 -16.14 4.33 27.30
CA GLU A 167 -15.64 3.21 26.50
C GLU A 167 -16.04 3.33 25.03
N ASP A 168 -17.30 3.68 24.77
CA ASP A 168 -17.80 3.94 23.41
C ASP A 168 -17.08 5.13 22.76
N CYS A 169 -16.85 6.20 23.52
CA CYS A 169 -16.06 7.35 23.05
C CYS A 169 -14.61 6.95 22.73
N PHE A 170 -13.99 6.11 23.55
CA PHE A 170 -12.64 5.62 23.29
C PHE A 170 -12.58 4.71 22.06
N ALA A 171 -13.59 3.85 21.86
CA ALA A 171 -13.72 3.05 20.64
C ALA A 171 -13.87 3.95 19.40
N TYR A 172 -14.65 5.03 19.49
CA TYR A 172 -14.79 6.02 18.43
C TYR A 172 -13.46 6.71 18.10
N LEU A 173 -12.70 7.16 19.11
CA LEU A 173 -11.36 7.74 18.92
C LEU A 173 -10.40 6.74 18.27
N LYS A 174 -10.46 5.44 18.61
CA LYS A 174 -9.67 4.40 17.94
C LYS A 174 -10.03 4.26 16.46
N VAL A 175 -11.30 4.43 16.09
CA VAL A 175 -11.73 4.44 14.68
C VAL A 175 -11.19 5.67 13.94
N LEU A 176 -11.29 6.87 14.55
CA LEU A 176 -10.73 8.09 13.98
C LEU A 176 -9.22 7.98 13.79
N ARG A 177 -8.49 7.48 14.81
CA ARG A 177 -7.06 7.19 14.70
C ARG A 177 -6.76 6.25 13.55
N ARG A 178 -7.48 5.12 13.42
CA ARG A 178 -7.25 4.18 12.31
C ARG A 178 -7.41 4.90 10.97
N ARG A 179 -8.45 5.74 10.81
CA ARG A 179 -8.66 6.53 9.60
C ARG A 179 -7.52 7.51 9.33
N PHE A 180 -7.03 8.21 10.36
CA PHE A 180 -5.92 9.13 10.26
C PHE A 180 -4.59 8.43 9.93
N LEU A 181 -4.26 7.33 10.61
CA LEU A 181 -3.03 6.57 10.39
C LEU A 181 -3.02 5.85 9.03
N LEU A 182 -4.19 5.54 8.46
CA LEU A 182 -4.27 5.09 7.06
C LEU A 182 -3.84 6.18 6.05
N LEU A 183 -3.90 7.45 6.44
CA LEU A 183 -3.49 8.59 5.61
C LEU A 183 -2.05 9.02 5.96
N LYS A 184 -1.65 8.85 7.23
CA LYS A 184 -0.38 9.31 7.80
C LYS A 184 0.23 8.25 8.73
N PRO A 185 0.75 7.14 8.19
CA PRO A 185 1.33 6.07 8.99
C PRO A 185 2.55 6.53 9.82
N GLU A 186 3.27 7.56 9.37
CA GLU A 186 4.41 8.15 10.07
C GLU A 186 4.04 8.77 11.44
N LYS A 187 2.76 9.06 11.68
CA LYS A 187 2.26 9.65 12.94
C LYS A 187 1.83 8.61 13.97
N LYS A 188 2.12 7.32 13.74
CA LYS A 188 1.73 6.22 14.64
C LYS A 188 2.22 6.43 16.07
N GLU A 189 3.45 6.92 16.25
CA GLU A 189 4.02 7.17 17.58
C GLU A 189 3.33 8.33 18.30
N SER A 190 2.94 9.38 17.57
CA SER A 190 2.23 10.54 18.14
C SER A 190 0.76 10.27 18.49
N LEU A 191 0.15 9.20 17.96
CA LEU A 191 -1.24 8.81 18.24
C LEU A 191 -1.30 7.43 18.91
N ASN A 192 -0.45 7.23 19.93
CA ASN A 192 -0.50 6.04 20.78
C ASN A 192 -1.79 6.03 21.64
N ASP A 193 -2.04 4.91 22.35
CA ASP A 193 -3.25 4.78 23.19
C ASP A 193 -3.25 5.77 24.36
N GLU A 194 -2.08 6.17 24.88
CA GLU A 194 -1.93 7.15 25.97
C GLU A 194 -2.39 8.55 25.56
N ASN A 195 -1.92 9.05 24.42
CA ASN A 195 -2.33 10.34 23.88
C ASN A 195 -3.81 10.34 23.52
N LEU A 196 -4.32 9.23 22.96
CA LEU A 196 -5.75 9.07 22.69
C LEU A 196 -6.60 9.13 23.95
N PHE A 197 -6.09 8.56 25.05
CA PHE A 197 -6.76 8.64 26.34
C PHE A 197 -6.71 10.06 26.91
N GLY A 198 -5.58 10.78 26.74
CA GLY A 198 -5.48 12.20 27.07
C GLY A 198 -6.56 13.03 26.38
N TYR A 199 -6.72 12.87 25.06
CA TYR A 199 -7.78 13.58 24.31
C TYR A 199 -9.20 13.20 24.74
N LEU A 200 -9.41 11.94 25.17
CA LEU A 200 -10.69 11.53 25.73
C LEU A 200 -10.99 12.28 27.03
N LEU A 201 -10.00 12.40 27.92
CA LEU A 201 -10.14 13.10 29.20
C LEU A 201 -10.40 14.60 29.00
N ASP A 202 -9.68 15.23 28.06
CA ASP A 202 -9.88 16.64 27.70
C ASP A 202 -11.29 16.92 27.15
N GLY A 203 -11.92 15.92 26.53
CA GLY A 203 -13.26 16.01 25.96
C GLY A 203 -14.40 15.65 26.91
N LEU A 204 -14.11 15.36 28.19
CA LEU A 204 -15.14 15.13 29.21
C LEU A 204 -15.74 16.46 29.68
N SER A 205 -17.02 16.43 30.06
CA SER A 205 -17.61 17.58 30.75
C SER A 205 -16.96 17.78 32.13
N GLU A 206 -17.00 18.99 32.67
CA GLU A 206 -16.38 19.32 33.97
C GLU A 206 -16.89 18.41 35.12
N LEU A 207 -18.17 18.03 35.05
CA LEU A 207 -18.81 17.11 35.99
C LEU A 207 -18.25 15.68 35.87
N GLU A 208 -18.10 15.17 34.65
CA GLU A 208 -17.54 13.84 34.38
C GLU A 208 -16.04 13.78 34.70
N TRP A 209 -15.31 14.85 34.41
CA TRP A 209 -13.90 14.99 34.78
C TRP A 209 -13.72 14.94 36.29
N LYS A 210 -14.52 15.70 37.03
CA LYS A 210 -14.48 15.70 38.50
C LYS A 210 -14.77 14.30 39.07
N LEU A 211 -15.80 13.63 38.55
CA LEU A 211 -16.16 12.27 38.98
C LEU A 211 -15.07 11.25 38.64
N THR A 212 -14.45 11.37 37.47
CA THR A 212 -13.33 10.52 37.04
C THR A 212 -12.11 10.74 37.94
N LYS A 213 -11.79 11.99 38.25
CA LYS A 213 -10.71 12.36 39.16
C LYS A 213 -10.94 11.82 40.56
N ASP A 214 -12.13 12.02 41.12
CA ASP A 214 -12.50 11.52 42.44
C ASP A 214 -12.41 9.98 42.50
N THR A 215 -12.75 9.28 41.41
CA THR A 215 -12.66 7.82 41.30
C THR A 215 -11.21 7.34 41.19
N LEU A 216 -10.35 8.06 40.45
CA LEU A 216 -8.92 7.76 40.33
C LEU A 216 -8.18 8.04 41.66
N ASP A 217 -8.51 9.15 42.32
CA ASP A 217 -7.92 9.53 43.61
C ASP A 217 -8.39 8.61 44.75
N ALA A 218 -9.59 8.02 44.64
CA ALA A 218 -10.12 7.03 45.59
C ALA A 218 -9.52 5.63 45.42
N GLN A 219 -8.74 5.36 44.36
CA GLN A 219 -8.01 4.10 44.27
C GLN A 219 -6.96 4.04 45.39
N PRO A 220 -6.93 2.97 46.21
CA PRO A 220 -5.93 2.85 47.25
C PRO A 220 -4.56 2.89 46.57
N LYS A 221 -3.75 3.90 46.88
CA LYS A 221 -2.32 3.84 46.61
C LYS A 221 -1.84 2.59 47.31
N TYR A 222 -1.50 1.55 46.56
CA TYR A 222 -0.75 0.44 47.10
C TYR A 222 0.57 1.03 47.59
N ILE A 223 0.61 1.38 48.87
CA ILE A 223 1.82 1.70 49.61
C ILE A 223 2.61 0.39 49.61
N MET A 224 3.81 0.44 49.04
CA MET A 224 4.84 -0.59 49.19
C MET A 224 5.07 -0.92 50.66
#